data_AF-A0AAV2YV00-F1
#
_entry.id   AF-A0AAV2YV00-F1
#
_cell.length_a   1.000
_cell.length_b   1.000
_cell.length_c   1.000
_cell.angle_alpha   90.00
_cell.angle_beta   90.00
_cell.angle_gamma   90.00
#
_symmetry.space_group_name_H-M   'P 1'
#
loop_
_entity.id
_entity.type
_entity.pdbx_description
1 polymer ?
#
loop_
_entity_poly.entity_id
_entity_poly.type
_entity_poly.pdbx_seq_one_letter_code
_entity_poly.pdbx_strand_id
1 'polypeptide(L)'
;MSSFQQFCILLLLLNQVVATSLLFEFDPRDALGIAGSITATYENPSSSEAQIVVNLDFQRANEHAIRMAAGHCPHQINAYEWHLHVKWSAATSSSSLAQCSPQATGNHYDPLMACGPSSEFADTQRCRRRVASYACSPRTYADNPLVCEKGDFSGKFGVLRLDRQRLVQAAWTDPSFPRAEELQPGWSIVLHAICGPKTFRVACARLQRLP
;
A
#
# COMPACT_ATOMS: atom_id res chain seq x y z
N MET A 1 -6.07 20.02 67.45
CA MET A 1 -5.91 20.89 66.26
C MET A 1 -4.41 20.92 65.99
N SER A 2 -3.82 20.42 64.90
CA SER A 2 -4.31 19.95 63.61
C SER A 2 -3.29 18.93 63.05
N SER A 3 -3.79 17.89 62.39
CA SER A 3 -2.97 16.92 61.65
C SER A 3 -2.72 17.46 60.24
N PHE A 4 -1.46 17.60 59.84
CA PHE A 4 -1.06 17.91 58.46
C PHE A 4 -1.00 16.60 57.67
N GLN A 5 -1.99 16.37 56.80
CA GLN A 5 -1.92 15.31 55.80
C GLN A 5 -1.17 15.81 54.57
N GLN A 6 -0.03 15.17 54.30
CA GLN A 6 0.79 15.37 53.10
C GLN A 6 0.16 14.61 51.93
N PHE A 7 -0.41 15.32 50.96
CA PHE A 7 -0.88 14.73 49.71
C PHE A 7 0.31 14.47 48.80
N CYS A 8 0.64 13.19 48.59
CA CYS A 8 1.58 12.75 47.57
C CYS A 8 0.80 12.68 46.24
N ILE A 9 1.00 13.68 45.37
CA ILE A 9 0.42 13.70 44.03
C ILE A 9 1.21 12.72 43.16
N LEU A 10 0.65 11.54 42.95
CA LEU A 10 1.16 10.55 42.00
C LEU A 10 0.85 11.05 40.58
N LEU A 11 1.85 11.62 39.92
CA LEU A 11 1.79 11.96 38.48
C LEU A 11 1.76 10.66 37.67
N LEU A 12 0.56 10.25 37.26
CA LEU A 12 0.38 9.22 36.23
C LEU A 12 0.88 9.79 34.89
N LEU A 13 2.08 9.38 34.48
CA LEU A 13 2.55 9.55 33.11
C LEU A 13 1.72 8.64 32.21
N LEU A 14 0.63 9.16 31.65
CA LEU A 14 -0.04 8.53 30.52
C LEU A 14 0.95 8.57 29.35
N ASN A 15 1.52 7.42 29.00
CA ASN A 15 2.16 7.23 27.70
C ASN A 15 1.07 7.42 26.65
N GLN A 16 0.96 8.63 26.10
CA GLN A 16 0.17 8.91 24.92
C GLN A 16 0.80 8.09 23.79
N VAL A 17 0.14 7.02 23.37
CA VAL A 17 0.53 6.32 22.15
C VAL A 17 0.20 7.29 21.02
N VAL A 18 1.23 7.97 20.52
CA VAL A 18 1.08 8.84 19.36
C VAL A 18 0.80 7.94 18.17
N ALA A 19 -0.34 8.16 17.52
CA ALA A 19 -0.70 7.42 16.32
C ALA A 19 0.38 7.65 15.25
N THR A 20 0.96 6.57 14.72
CA THR A 20 1.93 6.66 13.63
C THR A 20 1.15 6.69 12.32
N SER A 21 1.30 7.75 11.54
CA SER A 21 0.67 7.86 10.22
C SER A 21 1.69 7.76 9.10
N LEU A 22 1.34 6.98 8.08
CA LEU A 22 2.09 6.79 6.86
C LEU A 22 1.37 7.47 5.71
N LEU A 23 2.14 8.03 4.77
CA LEU A 23 1.65 8.69 3.58
C LEU A 23 2.36 8.15 2.34
N PHE A 24 1.56 7.80 1.34
CA PHE A 24 1.98 7.55 -0.03
C PHE A 24 1.26 8.56 -0.92
N GLU A 25 1.95 9.65 -1.26
CA GLU A 25 1.39 10.75 -2.04
C GLU A 25 1.72 10.57 -3.53
N PHE A 26 0.70 10.72 -4.37
CA PHE A 26 0.81 10.73 -5.83
C PHE A 26 0.72 12.19 -6.30
N ASP A 27 1.86 12.78 -6.65
CA ASP A 27 1.92 14.12 -7.24
C ASP A 27 1.57 14.00 -8.74
N PRO A 28 0.51 14.66 -9.24
CA PRO A 28 0.10 14.54 -10.64
C PRO A 28 1.19 14.96 -11.63
N ARG A 29 2.20 15.73 -11.22
CA ARG A 29 3.35 16.10 -12.06
C ARG A 29 4.24 14.91 -12.38
N ASP A 30 4.40 13.97 -11.44
CA ASP A 30 5.31 12.83 -11.55
C ASP A 30 4.57 11.49 -11.76
N ALA A 31 3.30 11.42 -11.32
CA ALA A 31 2.45 10.24 -11.32
C ALA A 31 1.46 10.18 -12.50
N LEU A 32 1.86 10.66 -13.68
CA LEU A 32 1.03 10.68 -14.90
C LEU A 32 -0.34 11.35 -14.73
N GLY A 33 -0.43 12.41 -13.92
CA GLY A 33 -1.69 13.12 -13.68
C GLY A 33 -2.63 12.44 -12.69
N ILE A 34 -2.24 11.32 -12.07
CA ILE A 34 -2.92 10.75 -10.92
C ILE A 34 -2.56 11.61 -9.70
N ALA A 35 -3.56 12.10 -8.98
CA ALA A 35 -3.36 12.93 -7.80
C ALA A 35 -3.93 12.29 -6.54
N GLY A 36 -3.43 12.69 -5.38
CA GLY A 36 -3.99 12.32 -4.08
C GLY A 36 -3.07 11.40 -3.28
N SER A 37 -3.65 10.60 -2.39
CA SER A 37 -2.86 9.82 -1.46
C SER A 37 -3.51 8.51 -1.01
N ILE A 38 -2.63 7.66 -0.49
CA ILE A 38 -3.00 6.51 0.33
C ILE A 38 -2.32 6.71 1.68
N THR A 39 -3.08 6.65 2.76
CA THR A 39 -2.57 6.77 4.12
C THR A 39 -2.83 5.50 4.90
N ALA A 40 -1.92 5.16 5.81
CA ALA A 40 -2.13 4.09 6.78
C ALA A 40 -1.79 4.60 8.18
N THR A 41 -2.69 4.43 9.14
CA THR A 41 -2.53 4.92 10.51
C THR A 41 -2.62 3.78 11.50
N TYR A 42 -1.64 3.70 12.41
CA TYR A 42 -1.66 2.76 13.53
C TYR A 42 -2.22 3.45 14.77
N GLU A 43 -3.24 2.85 15.40
CA GLU A 43 -3.64 3.22 16.76
C GLU A 43 -2.62 2.73 17.79
N ASN A 44 -2.00 1.58 17.52
CA ASN A 44 -0.90 1.02 18.30
C ASN A 44 0.26 0.63 17.35
N PRO A 45 1.40 1.34 17.35
CA PRO A 45 2.52 1.06 16.45
C PRO A 45 3.16 -0.34 16.60
N SER A 46 2.91 -1.02 17.72
CA SER A 46 3.37 -2.42 17.94
C SER A 46 2.42 -3.47 17.33
N SER A 47 1.24 -3.05 16.88
CA SER A 47 0.26 -3.90 16.19
C SER A 47 0.53 -3.98 14.69
N SER A 48 0.05 -5.05 14.06
CA SER A 48 -0.10 -5.14 12.59
C SER A 48 -1.42 -4.57 12.11
N GLU A 49 -2.27 -4.07 13.00
CA GLU A 49 -3.51 -3.42 12.64
C GLU A 49 -3.29 -1.97 12.23
N ALA A 50 -3.74 -1.61 11.04
CA ALA A 50 -3.70 -0.24 10.53
C ALA A 50 -5.01 0.15 9.84
N GLN A 51 -5.41 1.40 9.99
CA GLN A 51 -6.49 2.02 9.23
C GLN A 51 -5.93 2.56 7.91
N ILE A 52 -6.38 2.02 6.79
CA ILE A 52 -5.99 2.45 5.45
C ILE A 52 -7.07 3.35 4.89
N VAL A 53 -6.69 4.51 4.35
CA VAL A 53 -7.57 5.42 3.62
C VAL A 53 -6.97 5.70 2.25
N VAL A 54 -7.78 5.57 1.21
CA VAL A 54 -7.42 5.88 -0.19
C VAL A 54 -8.28 7.05 -0.64
N ASN A 55 -7.62 8.09 -1.16
CA ASN A 55 -8.27 9.22 -1.82
C ASN A 55 -7.45 9.60 -3.05
N LEU A 56 -7.84 9.07 -4.22
CA LEU A 56 -7.12 9.24 -5.48
C LEU A 56 -8.02 9.81 -6.56
N ASP A 57 -7.45 10.67 -7.39
CA ASP A 57 -8.09 11.33 -8.53
C ASP A 57 -7.37 10.95 -9.83
N PHE A 58 -8.12 10.36 -10.76
CA PHE A 58 -7.66 9.92 -12.08
C PHE A 58 -8.26 10.75 -13.22
N GLN A 59 -8.89 11.90 -12.95
CA GLN A 59 -9.49 12.77 -13.98
C GLN A 59 -8.48 13.25 -15.00
N ARG A 60 -7.23 13.46 -14.56
CA ARG A 60 -6.12 13.93 -15.41
C ARG A 60 -5.10 12.83 -15.72
N ALA A 61 -5.43 11.58 -15.41
CA ALA A 61 -4.55 10.46 -15.70
C ALA A 61 -4.23 10.40 -17.21
N ASN A 62 -2.95 10.37 -17.56
CA ASN A 62 -2.51 10.34 -18.95
C ASN A 62 -2.65 8.91 -19.53
N GLU A 63 -3.89 8.51 -19.82
CA GLU A 63 -4.21 7.18 -20.37
C GLU A 63 -3.54 6.96 -21.73
N HIS A 64 -3.30 8.01 -22.51
CA HIS A 64 -2.57 7.89 -23.76
C HIS A 64 -1.13 7.41 -23.51
N ALA A 65 -0.40 8.03 -22.58
CA ALA A 65 0.95 7.60 -22.22
C ALA A 65 0.97 6.17 -21.66
N ILE A 66 -0.02 5.81 -20.82
CA ILE A 66 -0.16 4.45 -20.29
C ILE A 66 -0.32 3.44 -21.44
N ARG A 67 -1.20 3.70 -22.41
CA ARG A 67 -1.39 2.82 -23.57
C ARG A 67 -0.16 2.72 -24.44
N MET A 68 0.52 3.82 -24.70
CA MET A 68 1.76 3.83 -25.48
C MET A 68 2.86 3.01 -24.81
N ALA A 69 2.97 3.08 -23.48
CA ALA A 69 3.96 2.33 -22.71
C ALA A 69 3.60 0.84 -22.58
N ALA A 70 2.34 0.50 -22.35
CA ALA A 70 1.90 -0.88 -22.16
C ALA A 70 1.71 -1.64 -23.49
N GLY A 71 1.22 -0.96 -24.53
CA GLY A 71 0.89 -1.55 -25.84
C GLY A 71 -0.37 -2.43 -25.87
N HIS A 72 -0.98 -2.73 -24.71
CA HIS A 72 -2.14 -3.63 -24.60
C HIS A 72 -3.27 -3.09 -23.70
N CYS A 73 -3.13 -1.86 -23.19
CA CYS A 73 -4.17 -1.26 -22.38
C CYS A 73 -5.34 -0.75 -23.23
N PRO A 74 -6.58 -0.87 -22.73
CA PRO A 74 -7.75 -0.34 -23.41
C PRO A 74 -7.70 1.19 -23.49
N HIS A 75 -8.57 1.77 -24.32
CA HIS A 75 -8.72 3.22 -24.43
C HIS A 75 -9.04 3.89 -23.10
N GLN A 76 -9.86 3.22 -22.28
CA GLN A 76 -10.30 3.69 -20.98
C GLN A 76 -9.96 2.63 -19.92
N ILE A 77 -9.22 3.02 -18.89
CA ILE A 77 -8.81 2.17 -17.78
C ILE A 77 -9.74 2.48 -16.60
N ASN A 78 -10.47 1.49 -16.09
CA ASN A 78 -11.50 1.70 -15.06
C ASN A 78 -11.15 1.07 -13.71
N ALA A 79 -10.02 0.38 -13.60
CA ALA A 79 -9.60 -0.24 -12.36
C ALA A 79 -8.08 -0.39 -12.29
N TYR A 80 -7.57 -0.35 -11.07
CA TYR A 80 -6.15 -0.49 -10.77
C TYR A 80 -5.93 -1.51 -9.64
N GLU A 81 -4.96 -2.39 -9.81
CA GLU A 81 -4.36 -3.08 -8.67
C GLU A 81 -3.40 -2.12 -7.96
N TRP A 82 -3.14 -2.40 -6.70
CA TRP A 82 -2.35 -1.59 -5.79
C TRP A 82 -1.70 -2.51 -4.75
N HIS A 83 -0.39 -2.33 -4.57
CA HIS A 83 0.42 -3.20 -3.72
C HIS A 83 1.53 -2.41 -3.04
N LEU A 84 1.98 -2.89 -1.89
CA LEU A 84 3.18 -2.40 -1.20
C LEU A 84 4.42 -3.14 -1.72
N HIS A 85 5.39 -2.36 -2.14
CA HIS A 85 6.64 -2.79 -2.74
C HIS A 85 7.84 -2.38 -1.87
N VAL A 86 8.89 -3.19 -1.90
CA VAL A 86 10.01 -3.11 -0.93
C VAL A 86 11.19 -2.23 -1.35
N LYS A 87 11.10 -1.52 -2.49
CA LYS A 87 12.14 -0.61 -2.99
C LYS A 87 11.57 0.70 -3.52
N TRP A 88 12.48 1.66 -3.66
CA TRP A 88 12.29 2.97 -4.27
C TRP A 88 13.63 3.48 -4.78
N SER A 89 13.67 3.92 -6.04
CA SER A 89 14.89 4.46 -6.66
C SER A 89 14.72 5.84 -7.28
N ALA A 90 13.50 6.37 -7.34
CA ALA A 90 13.25 7.68 -7.94
C ALA A 90 13.70 8.83 -7.01
N ALA A 91 14.08 9.96 -7.60
CA ALA A 91 14.52 11.13 -6.84
C ALA A 91 13.35 11.87 -6.14
N THR A 92 12.16 11.80 -6.72
CA THR A 92 10.92 12.41 -6.24
C THR A 92 10.20 11.50 -5.25
N SER A 93 9.13 12.00 -4.61
CA SER A 93 8.26 11.22 -3.72
C SER A 93 7.23 10.37 -4.46
N SER A 94 6.94 10.68 -5.72
CA SER A 94 6.12 9.87 -6.62
C SER A 94 6.74 9.78 -8.00
N SER A 95 6.36 8.77 -8.79
CA SER A 95 6.90 8.57 -10.14
C SER A 95 5.97 7.72 -11.00
N SER A 96 6.41 7.39 -12.22
CA SER A 96 5.61 6.67 -13.19
C SER A 96 6.41 5.76 -14.14
N LEU A 97 5.69 4.83 -14.77
CA LEU A 97 6.17 3.94 -15.83
C LEU A 97 7.46 3.19 -15.43
N ALA A 98 8.57 3.41 -16.17
CA ALA A 98 9.84 2.73 -15.94
C ALA A 98 10.40 2.96 -14.52
N GLN A 99 10.11 4.11 -13.91
CA GLN A 99 10.50 4.41 -12.53
C GLN A 99 9.64 3.69 -11.49
N CYS A 100 8.59 3.00 -11.92
CA CYS A 100 7.79 2.08 -11.10
C CYS A 100 8.03 0.61 -11.45
N SER A 101 9.03 0.31 -12.28
CA SER A 101 9.38 -1.05 -12.71
C SER A 101 9.80 -1.95 -11.54
N PRO A 102 9.83 -3.29 -11.71
CA PRO A 102 10.39 -4.20 -10.72
C PRO A 102 11.83 -3.86 -10.30
N GLN A 103 12.63 -3.30 -11.20
CA GLN A 103 13.99 -2.87 -10.88
C GLN A 103 13.99 -1.66 -9.92
N ALA A 104 13.05 -0.74 -10.09
CA ALA A 104 12.95 0.50 -9.31
C ALA A 104 12.22 0.31 -7.96
N THR A 105 11.14 -0.45 -7.95
CA THR A 105 10.28 -0.62 -6.75
C THR A 105 10.36 -2.02 -6.14
N GLY A 106 10.96 -2.98 -6.82
CA GLY A 106 11.04 -4.35 -6.33
C GLY A 106 9.71 -5.08 -6.44
N ASN A 107 9.60 -6.13 -5.64
CA ASN A 107 8.46 -7.04 -5.53
C ASN A 107 7.60 -6.69 -4.30
N HIS A 108 6.49 -7.40 -4.14
CA HIS A 108 5.57 -7.21 -3.03
C HIS A 108 6.20 -7.63 -1.71
N TYR A 109 5.88 -6.88 -0.65
CA TYR A 109 6.31 -7.24 0.70
C TYR A 109 5.57 -8.50 1.19
N ASP A 110 6.33 -9.54 1.53
CA ASP A 110 5.80 -10.86 1.88
C ASP A 110 6.66 -11.59 2.92
N PRO A 111 6.85 -11.02 4.12
CA PRO A 111 7.76 -11.57 5.14
C PRO A 111 7.31 -12.95 5.65
N LEU A 112 6.02 -13.27 5.49
CA LEU A 112 5.41 -14.52 5.94
C LEU A 112 5.42 -15.61 4.85
N MET A 113 5.89 -15.28 3.64
CA MET A 113 5.97 -16.19 2.51
C MET A 113 4.62 -16.82 2.17
N ALA A 114 3.60 -15.97 2.02
CA ALA A 114 2.34 -16.34 1.39
C ALA A 114 2.55 -16.74 -0.07
N CYS A 115 3.63 -16.25 -0.69
CA CYS A 115 4.18 -16.71 -1.96
C CYS A 115 3.27 -16.46 -3.16
N GLY A 116 2.70 -15.26 -3.27
CA GLY A 116 2.05 -14.84 -4.50
C GLY A 116 3.05 -14.64 -5.66
N PRO A 117 2.55 -14.45 -6.89
CA PRO A 117 3.40 -14.38 -8.08
C PRO A 117 4.43 -13.26 -8.08
N SER A 118 4.17 -12.20 -7.30
CA SER A 118 5.05 -11.03 -7.20
C SER A 118 5.66 -10.88 -5.80
N SER A 119 5.67 -11.93 -4.98
CA SER A 119 6.36 -11.97 -3.69
C SER A 119 7.84 -11.57 -3.84
N GLU A 120 8.40 -10.85 -2.87
CA GLU A 120 9.85 -10.63 -2.78
C GLU A 120 10.66 -11.94 -2.64
N PHE A 121 9.98 -13.04 -2.29
CA PHE A 121 10.54 -14.38 -2.22
C PHE A 121 10.11 -15.30 -3.35
N ALA A 122 9.45 -14.80 -4.41
CA ALA A 122 8.89 -15.61 -5.50
C ALA A 122 9.90 -16.59 -6.14
N ASP A 123 11.17 -16.18 -6.27
CA ASP A 123 12.24 -16.99 -6.87
C ASP A 123 12.80 -18.08 -5.93
N THR A 124 12.47 -18.02 -4.64
CA THR A 124 12.92 -19.04 -3.68
C THR A 124 12.27 -20.39 -3.99
N GLN A 125 12.95 -21.49 -3.65
CA GLN A 125 12.37 -22.83 -3.83
C GLN A 125 11.05 -23.00 -3.04
N ARG A 126 10.95 -22.35 -1.87
CA ARG A 126 9.74 -22.38 -1.04
C ARG A 126 8.55 -21.75 -1.74
N CYS A 127 8.71 -20.59 -2.37
CA CYS A 127 7.60 -19.92 -3.04
C CYS A 127 7.29 -20.44 -4.43
N ARG A 128 8.29 -20.87 -5.22
CA ARG A 128 8.03 -21.42 -6.57
C ARG A 128 7.00 -22.56 -6.59
N ARG A 129 6.93 -23.36 -5.51
CA ARG A 129 5.95 -24.46 -5.37
C ARG A 129 4.55 -24.01 -4.95
N ARG A 130 4.40 -22.77 -4.47
CA ARG A 130 3.16 -22.23 -3.86
C ARG A 130 2.48 -21.17 -4.71
N VAL A 131 3.18 -20.53 -5.65
CA VAL A 131 2.62 -19.48 -6.52
C VAL A 131 1.33 -19.93 -7.20
N ALA A 132 1.28 -21.15 -7.74
CA ALA A 132 0.08 -21.67 -8.42
C ALA A 132 -1.13 -21.87 -7.49
N SER A 133 -0.92 -21.98 -6.18
CA SER A 133 -1.96 -22.13 -5.17
C SER A 133 -2.27 -20.82 -4.42
N TYR A 134 -1.60 -19.71 -4.78
CA TYR A 134 -1.86 -18.42 -4.17
C TYR A 134 -3.28 -17.97 -4.52
N ALA A 135 -4.11 -17.80 -3.48
CA ALA A 135 -5.53 -17.54 -3.61
C ALA A 135 -5.97 -16.40 -2.69
N CYS A 136 -5.14 -15.36 -2.57
CA CYS A 136 -5.53 -14.16 -1.84
C CYS A 136 -6.73 -13.48 -2.52
N SER A 137 -7.75 -13.21 -1.71
CA SER A 137 -8.99 -12.54 -2.10
C SER A 137 -9.60 -11.94 -0.84
N PRO A 138 -10.55 -10.98 -0.92
CA PRO A 138 -11.14 -10.41 0.28
C PRO A 138 -11.81 -11.45 1.18
N ARG A 139 -12.38 -12.50 0.56
CA ARG A 139 -12.99 -13.62 1.29
C ARG A 139 -11.94 -14.45 2.03
N THR A 140 -10.93 -14.94 1.32
CA THR A 140 -9.89 -15.79 1.93
C THR A 140 -9.04 -15.02 2.96
N TYR A 141 -8.88 -13.71 2.76
CA TYR A 141 -8.23 -12.82 3.71
C TYR A 141 -9.02 -12.66 5.01
N ALA A 142 -10.34 -12.46 4.91
CA ALA A 142 -11.23 -12.39 6.07
C ALA A 142 -11.23 -13.70 6.88
N ASP A 143 -11.13 -14.85 6.21
CA ASP A 143 -11.05 -16.16 6.87
C ASP A 143 -9.68 -16.41 7.52
N ASN A 144 -8.58 -16.02 6.85
CA ASN A 144 -7.22 -16.19 7.35
C ASN A 144 -6.27 -15.14 6.73
N PRO A 145 -5.85 -14.11 7.49
CA PRO A 145 -4.97 -13.07 6.98
C PRO A 145 -3.62 -13.55 6.44
N LEU A 146 -3.13 -14.72 6.89
CA LEU A 146 -1.82 -15.26 6.52
C LEU A 146 -1.77 -15.88 5.11
N VAL A 147 -2.91 -16.01 4.43
CA VAL A 147 -2.97 -16.51 3.04
C VAL A 147 -2.57 -15.46 2.01
N CYS A 148 -2.51 -14.20 2.43
CA CYS A 148 -2.17 -13.07 1.58
C CYS A 148 -0.75 -12.58 1.90
N GLU A 149 -0.05 -12.12 0.87
CA GLU A 149 1.15 -11.31 1.08
C GLU A 149 0.74 -10.06 1.88
N LYS A 150 1.57 -9.63 2.84
CA LYS A 150 1.25 -8.41 3.61
C LYS A 150 1.09 -7.18 2.71
N GLY A 151 1.82 -7.14 1.59
CA GLY A 151 1.75 -6.07 0.60
C GLY A 151 0.68 -6.23 -0.49
N ASP A 152 -0.07 -7.34 -0.56
CA ASP A 152 -1.07 -7.55 -1.60
C ASP A 152 -2.43 -6.93 -1.24
N PHE A 153 -2.52 -5.61 -1.29
CA PHE A 153 -3.75 -4.89 -0.92
C PHE A 153 -4.91 -5.16 -1.88
N SER A 154 -4.63 -5.43 -3.16
CA SER A 154 -5.68 -5.78 -4.12
C SER A 154 -6.30 -7.14 -3.86
N GLY A 155 -5.47 -8.12 -3.48
CA GLY A 155 -5.95 -9.40 -3.00
C GLY A 155 -6.75 -9.26 -1.71
N LYS A 156 -6.29 -8.45 -0.74
CA LYS A 156 -6.97 -8.26 0.56
C LYS A 156 -8.30 -7.49 0.47
N PHE A 157 -8.33 -6.40 -0.29
CA PHE A 157 -9.42 -5.40 -0.25
C PHE A 157 -10.15 -5.22 -1.58
N GLY A 158 -9.66 -5.87 -2.63
CA GLY A 158 -10.12 -5.68 -3.99
C GLY A 158 -9.36 -4.58 -4.72
N VAL A 159 -9.56 -4.54 -6.03
CA VAL A 159 -8.97 -3.55 -6.93
C VAL A 159 -9.61 -2.18 -6.73
N LEU A 160 -8.83 -1.11 -6.94
CA LEU A 160 -9.34 0.25 -6.92
C LEU A 160 -10.17 0.49 -8.18
N ARG A 161 -11.49 0.55 -8.06
CA ARG A 161 -12.40 0.84 -9.17
C ARG A 161 -12.72 2.34 -9.21
N LEU A 162 -12.55 2.93 -10.39
CA LEU A 162 -12.89 4.33 -10.60
C LEU A 162 -14.41 4.51 -10.62
N ASP A 163 -14.89 5.53 -9.93
CA ASP A 163 -16.28 5.96 -10.06
C ASP A 163 -16.53 6.75 -11.37
N ARG A 164 -17.74 7.29 -11.53
CA ARG A 164 -18.11 8.07 -12.72
C ARG A 164 -17.32 9.38 -12.84
N GLN A 165 -16.83 9.90 -11.72
CA GLN A 165 -16.00 11.09 -11.63
C GLN A 165 -14.50 10.78 -11.74
N ARG A 166 -14.14 9.51 -11.97
CA ARG A 166 -12.76 9.02 -12.05
C ARG A 166 -12.01 9.12 -10.72
N LEU A 167 -12.73 9.02 -9.61
CA LEU A 167 -12.18 9.08 -8.27
C LEU A 167 -12.19 7.69 -7.62
N VAL A 168 -11.34 7.54 -6.61
CA VAL A 168 -11.34 6.40 -5.68
C VAL A 168 -11.30 6.95 -4.26
N GLN A 169 -12.36 6.68 -3.50
CA GLN A 169 -12.46 7.01 -2.09
C GLN A 169 -12.87 5.75 -1.33
N ALA A 170 -12.01 5.27 -0.45
CA ALA A 170 -12.25 4.04 0.30
C ALA A 170 -11.46 4.02 1.61
N ALA A 171 -11.92 3.22 2.56
CA ALA A 171 -11.24 3.00 3.82
C ALA A 171 -11.41 1.54 4.29
N TRP A 172 -10.37 0.99 4.91
CA TRP A 172 -10.35 -0.38 5.44
C TRP A 172 -9.53 -0.45 6.72
N THR A 173 -9.89 -1.39 7.60
CA THR A 173 -8.98 -1.87 8.65
C THR A 173 -8.20 -3.06 8.12
N ASP A 174 -6.86 -2.97 8.11
CA ASP A 174 -5.98 -4.09 7.78
C ASP A 174 -5.38 -4.68 9.07
N PRO A 175 -5.84 -5.84 9.58
CA PRO A 175 -5.28 -6.48 10.78
C PRO A 175 -3.90 -7.11 10.55
N SER A 176 -3.46 -7.22 9.29
CA SER A 176 -2.18 -7.81 8.88
C SER A 176 -1.40 -6.88 7.95
N PHE A 177 -1.46 -5.57 8.25
CA PHE A 177 -0.57 -4.59 7.67
C PHE A 177 0.86 -4.83 8.22
N PRO A 178 1.93 -4.41 7.51
CA PRO A 178 3.26 -4.38 8.11
C PRO A 178 3.24 -3.61 9.43
N ARG A 179 4.02 -4.04 10.42
CA ARG A 179 4.23 -3.29 11.65
C ARG A 179 5.09 -2.06 11.37
N ALA A 180 4.98 -1.05 12.22
CA ALA A 180 5.77 0.18 12.06
C ALA A 180 7.29 -0.08 12.04
N GLU A 181 7.75 -1.09 12.78
CA GLU A 181 9.14 -1.55 12.83
C GLU A 181 9.62 -2.29 11.56
N GLU A 182 8.70 -2.87 10.79
CA GLU A 182 9.00 -3.55 9.53
C GLU A 182 9.25 -2.54 8.39
N LEU A 183 8.60 -1.38 8.44
CA LEU A 183 8.60 -0.38 7.37
C LEU A 183 9.95 0.32 7.20
N GLN A 184 10.43 0.31 5.95
CA GLN A 184 11.65 1.03 5.57
C GLN A 184 11.34 2.27 4.72
N PRO A 185 12.11 3.39 4.86
CA PRO A 185 11.93 4.59 4.03
C PRO A 185 12.03 4.35 2.51
N GLY A 186 12.65 3.24 2.12
CA GLY A 186 12.78 2.81 0.73
C GLY A 186 11.56 2.05 0.19
N TRP A 187 10.46 1.92 0.91
CA TRP A 187 9.27 1.22 0.40
C TRP A 187 8.34 2.14 -0.39
N SER A 188 7.45 1.55 -1.18
CA SER A 188 6.54 2.28 -2.05
C SER A 188 5.20 1.57 -2.25
N ILE A 189 4.16 2.31 -2.60
CA ILE A 189 2.96 1.72 -3.22
C ILE A 189 3.06 1.88 -4.73
N VAL A 190 2.71 0.84 -5.47
CA VAL A 190 2.60 0.87 -6.94
C VAL A 190 1.15 0.66 -7.34
N LEU A 191 0.66 1.49 -8.26
CA LEU A 191 -0.61 1.34 -8.94
C LEU A 191 -0.37 0.63 -10.28
N HIS A 192 -1.19 -0.39 -10.56
CA HIS A 192 -1.13 -1.17 -11.78
C HIS A 192 -2.44 -0.99 -12.55
N ALA A 193 -2.40 -0.44 -13.76
CA ALA A 193 -3.58 -0.39 -14.62
C ALA A 193 -4.01 -1.80 -15.00
N ILE A 194 -5.31 -2.10 -14.85
CA ILE A 194 -5.89 -3.37 -15.32
C ILE A 194 -6.23 -3.24 -16.80
N CYS A 195 -5.49 -3.97 -17.62
CA CYS A 195 -5.48 -3.86 -19.07
C CYS A 195 -6.01 -5.14 -19.72
N GLY A 196 -7.19 -5.57 -19.26
CA GLY A 196 -7.78 -6.88 -19.59
C GLY A 196 -7.20 -7.98 -18.70
N PRO A 197 -6.62 -9.06 -19.26
CA PRO A 197 -6.06 -10.16 -18.46
C PRO A 197 -4.65 -9.86 -17.91
N LYS A 198 -4.08 -8.69 -18.23
CA LYS A 198 -2.76 -8.26 -17.80
C LYS A 198 -2.84 -6.96 -17.03
N THR A 199 -1.90 -6.73 -16.14
CA THR A 199 -1.75 -5.45 -15.44
C THR A 199 -0.40 -4.82 -15.75
N PHE A 200 -0.33 -3.50 -15.63
CA PHE A 200 0.85 -2.72 -15.99
C PHE A 200 1.13 -1.65 -14.94
N ARG A 201 2.35 -1.59 -14.39
CA ARG A 201 2.75 -0.61 -13.37
C ARG A 201 2.75 0.80 -13.98
N VAL A 202 1.89 1.69 -13.49
CA VAL A 202 1.70 3.03 -14.09
C VAL A 202 2.27 4.16 -13.25
N ALA A 203 2.04 4.12 -11.94
CA ALA A 203 2.42 5.17 -11.02
C ALA A 203 2.79 4.56 -9.67
N CYS A 204 3.64 5.23 -8.93
CA CYS A 204 4.11 4.76 -7.64
C CYS A 204 4.46 5.93 -6.73
N ALA A 205 4.36 5.70 -5.43
CA ALA A 205 4.61 6.69 -4.40
C ALA A 205 5.48 6.10 -3.29
N ARG A 206 6.49 6.84 -2.85
CA ARG A 206 7.38 6.46 -1.76
C ARG A 206 6.65 6.58 -0.43
N LEU A 207 6.95 5.66 0.48
CA LEU A 207 6.57 5.78 1.88
C LEU A 207 7.14 7.07 2.50
N GLN A 208 6.26 7.82 3.15
CA GLN A 208 6.62 8.94 4.01
C GLN A 208 6.00 8.69 5.39
N ARG A 209 6.74 9.02 6.45
CA ARG A 209 6.19 9.03 7.81
C ARG A 209 5.71 10.45 8.09
N LEU A 210 4.46 10.59 8.47
CA LEU A 210 3.92 11.86 8.94
C LEU A 210 4.33 12.07 10.41
N PRO A 211 4.63 13.33 10.80
CA PRO A 211 4.93 13.68 12.18
C PRO A 211 3.72 13.52 13.11
#